data_AF-V6S0P7-F1
#
_entry.id   AF-V6S0P7-F1
#
_cell.length_a   1.000
_cell.length_b   1.000
_cell.length_c   1.000
_cell.angle_alpha   90.00
_cell.angle_beta   90.00
_cell.angle_gamma   90.00
#
_symmetry.space_group_name_H-M   'P 1'
#
loop_
_entity.id
_entity.type
_entity.pdbx_description
1 polymer ?
#
loop_
_entity_poly.entity_id
_entity_poly.type
_entity_poly.pdbx_seq_one_letter_code
_entity_poly.pdbx_strand_id
1 'polypeptide(L)'
;MENQDILILKKKVKSLTINLYLITTATICFFLFSFISTKNETFNEITAKKLTIVESNGQPRLVLANSQNSPANLMHGKTYGLKEGGRPGLIFLNDELTECGGLVFTGRKDPKTGEYFASGHFSFDQYDQNQVLYLQYLDDNGSKKTGLYVDDWHKNPDFAEFRKKYKEAEKIPDEIEREKRLEEMRFPKNSEPAFANRVFIGKDVNKDAVLNLSDTKGNVRLQMKVDSLGKAQILFLDDKGKITAKFPQQ
;
A
#
# COMPACT_ATOMS: atom_id res chain seq x y z
N MET A 1 -71.05 51.76 1.71
CA MET A 1 -69.63 51.84 1.32
C MET A 1 -68.76 50.93 2.17
N GLU A 2 -68.89 50.96 3.50
CA GLU A 2 -68.10 50.18 4.48
C GLU A 2 -67.98 48.66 4.18
N ASN A 3 -69.03 48.02 3.66
CA ASN A 3 -69.02 46.58 3.37
C ASN A 3 -68.24 46.20 2.10
N GLN A 4 -68.12 47.11 1.13
CA GLN A 4 -67.30 46.90 -0.08
C GLN A 4 -65.80 47.02 0.24
N ASP A 5 -65.44 47.97 1.10
CA ASP A 5 -64.06 48.16 1.55
C ASP A 5 -63.54 46.95 2.34
N ILE A 6 -64.40 46.36 3.19
CA ILE A 6 -64.09 45.12 3.93
C ILE A 6 -63.87 43.94 2.97
N LEU A 7 -64.69 43.81 1.93
CA LEU A 7 -64.55 42.74 0.93
C LEU A 7 -63.25 42.88 0.13
N ILE A 8 -62.91 44.11 -0.26
CA ILE A 8 -61.65 44.43 -0.94
C ILE A 8 -60.46 44.12 -0.02
N LEU A 9 -60.54 44.48 1.27
CA LEU A 9 -59.50 44.15 2.25
C LEU A 9 -59.31 42.64 2.39
N LYS A 10 -60.40 41.86 2.54
CA LYS A 10 -60.31 40.39 2.65
C LYS A 10 -59.67 39.76 1.42
N LYS A 11 -60.00 40.24 0.22
CA LYS A 11 -59.38 39.77 -1.03
C LYS A 11 -57.89 40.12 -1.09
N LYS A 12 -57.50 41.33 -0.66
CA LYS A 12 -56.10 41.76 -0.57
C LYS A 12 -55.32 40.94 0.47
N VAL A 13 -55.87 40.71 1.66
CA VAL A 13 -55.25 39.88 2.71
C VAL A 13 -55.07 38.44 2.22
N LYS A 14 -56.10 37.83 1.62
CA LYS A 14 -55.98 36.49 1.02
C LYS A 14 -54.88 36.42 -0.05
N SER A 15 -54.81 37.42 -0.91
CA SER A 15 -53.75 37.52 -1.93
C SER A 15 -52.36 37.66 -1.29
N LEU A 16 -52.22 38.48 -0.25
CA LEU A 16 -50.96 38.67 0.48
C LEU A 16 -50.53 37.39 1.19
N THR A 17 -51.46 36.68 1.84
CA THR A 17 -51.19 35.40 2.50
C THR A 17 -50.74 34.33 1.50
N ILE A 18 -51.40 34.22 0.34
CA ILE A 18 -50.98 33.29 -0.73
C ILE A 18 -49.59 33.64 -1.24
N ASN A 19 -49.32 34.92 -1.49
CA ASN A 19 -47.99 35.38 -1.94
C ASN A 19 -46.90 35.08 -0.90
N LEU A 20 -47.20 35.26 0.40
CA LEU A 20 -46.27 34.93 1.47
C LEU A 20 -45.93 33.43 1.46
N TYR A 21 -46.94 32.56 1.40
CA TYR A 21 -46.70 31.10 1.33
C TYR A 21 -45.91 30.70 0.09
N LEU A 22 -46.18 31.31 -1.08
CA LEU A 22 -45.44 31.04 -2.30
C LEU A 22 -43.98 31.49 -2.18
N ILE A 23 -43.73 32.69 -1.65
CA ILE A 23 -42.37 33.21 -1.45
C ILE A 23 -41.61 32.36 -0.42
N THR A 24 -42.22 32.00 0.71
CA THR A 24 -41.60 31.14 1.71
C THR A 24 -41.28 29.76 1.14
N THR A 25 -42.20 29.15 0.39
CA THR A 25 -41.98 27.84 -0.25
C THR A 25 -40.86 27.93 -1.29
N ALA A 26 -40.88 28.95 -2.15
CA ALA A 26 -39.83 29.19 -3.14
C ALA A 26 -38.46 29.41 -2.49
N THR A 27 -38.42 30.11 -1.36
CA THR A 27 -37.19 30.37 -0.59
C THR A 27 -36.65 29.07 0.01
N ILE A 28 -37.52 28.25 0.62
CA ILE A 28 -37.14 26.94 1.16
C ILE A 28 -36.62 26.02 0.05
N CYS A 29 -37.32 25.94 -1.09
CA CYS A 29 -36.86 25.18 -2.25
C CYS A 29 -35.52 25.71 -2.77
N PHE A 30 -35.34 27.03 -2.88
CA PHE A 30 -34.09 27.62 -3.31
C PHE A 30 -32.92 27.23 -2.41
N PHE A 31 -33.09 27.26 -1.08
CA PHE A 31 -32.06 26.80 -0.16
C PHE A 31 -31.81 25.30 -0.27
N LEU A 32 -32.84 24.47 -0.38
CA LEU A 32 -32.69 23.01 -0.54
C LEU A 32 -31.96 22.63 -1.83
N PHE A 33 -32.22 23.31 -2.94
CA PHE A 33 -31.59 23.04 -4.22
C PHE A 33 -30.20 23.69 -4.38
N SER A 34 -29.92 24.78 -3.66
CA SER A 34 -28.62 25.47 -3.74
C SER A 34 -27.46 24.66 -3.15
N PHE A 35 -27.74 23.66 -2.31
CA PHE A 35 -26.72 22.75 -1.76
C PHE A 35 -26.47 21.50 -2.62
N ILE A 36 -27.25 21.28 -3.69
CA ILE A 36 -27.07 20.15 -4.61
C ILE A 36 -26.19 20.62 -5.77
N SER A 37 -24.91 20.83 -5.51
CA SER A 37 -23.92 21.10 -6.54
C SER A 37 -22.92 19.96 -6.59
N THR A 38 -23.22 18.94 -7.40
CA THR A 38 -22.21 17.96 -7.83
C THR A 38 -21.45 18.54 -9.01
N LYS A 39 -20.73 19.64 -8.78
CA LYS A 39 -19.90 20.24 -9.83
C LYS A 39 -18.57 19.50 -9.87
N ASN A 40 -18.24 18.95 -11.03
CA ASN A 40 -16.89 18.46 -11.30
C ASN A 40 -15.97 19.69 -11.38
N GLU A 41 -15.10 19.83 -10.38
CA GLU A 41 -14.03 20.83 -10.44
C GLU A 41 -12.91 20.32 -11.35
N THR A 42 -12.40 21.21 -12.21
CA THR A 42 -11.28 20.91 -13.09
C THR A 42 -10.09 21.75 -12.64
N PHE A 43 -8.97 21.07 -12.41
CA PHE A 43 -7.71 21.72 -12.03
C PHE A 43 -6.69 21.47 -13.14
N ASN A 44 -5.95 22.51 -13.50
CA ASN A 44 -4.76 22.33 -14.35
C ASN A 44 -3.58 21.76 -13.54
N GLU A 45 -3.44 22.19 -12.28
CA GLU A 45 -2.38 21.75 -11.37
C GLU A 45 -2.91 21.70 -9.94
N ILE A 46 -2.44 20.71 -9.17
CA ILE A 46 -2.69 20.59 -7.74
C ILE A 46 -1.36 20.54 -7.01
N THR A 47 -1.02 21.62 -6.29
CA THR A 47 0.11 21.65 -5.35
C THR A 47 -0.38 21.32 -3.96
N ALA A 48 -0.09 20.11 -3.47
CA ALA A 48 -0.55 19.64 -2.17
C ALA A 48 0.50 18.79 -1.46
N LYS A 49 0.46 18.79 -0.13
CA LYS A 49 1.27 17.88 0.70
C LYS A 49 0.67 16.47 0.76
N LYS A 50 -0.65 16.37 0.60
CA LYS A 50 -1.47 15.15 0.69
C LYS A 50 -2.76 15.32 -0.10
N LEU A 51 -3.15 14.29 -0.84
CA LEU A 51 -4.47 14.12 -1.45
C LEU A 51 -5.07 12.82 -0.91
N THR A 52 -6.33 12.85 -0.49
CA THR A 52 -7.04 11.68 0.04
C THR A 52 -8.33 11.50 -0.74
N ILE A 53 -8.48 10.33 -1.36
CA ILE A 53 -9.75 9.91 -1.95
C ILE A 53 -10.54 9.19 -0.88
N VAL A 54 -11.80 9.57 -0.72
CA VAL A 54 -12.70 9.03 0.29
C VAL A 54 -13.91 8.38 -0.35
N GLU A 55 -14.44 7.37 0.33
CA GLU A 55 -15.74 6.78 0.06
C GLU A 55 -16.89 7.72 0.44
N SER A 56 -18.12 7.39 0.05
CA SER A 56 -19.32 8.18 0.37
C SER A 56 -19.58 8.32 1.88
N ASN A 57 -19.06 7.38 2.68
CA ASN A 57 -19.14 7.41 4.14
C ASN A 57 -17.99 8.22 4.80
N GLY A 58 -17.10 8.82 4.00
CA GLY A 58 -15.94 9.60 4.45
C GLY A 58 -14.69 8.79 4.78
N GLN A 59 -14.72 7.46 4.64
CA GLN A 59 -13.55 6.61 4.87
C GLN A 59 -12.50 6.78 3.76
N PRO A 60 -11.19 6.80 4.09
CA PRO A 60 -10.14 6.91 3.09
C PRO A 60 -10.00 5.61 2.27
N ARG A 61 -9.86 5.75 0.95
CA ARG A 61 -9.59 4.66 -0.01
C ARG A 61 -8.16 4.69 -0.55
N LEU A 62 -7.67 5.88 -0.82
CA LEU A 62 -6.37 6.12 -1.44
C LEU A 62 -5.76 7.39 -0.86
N VAL A 63 -4.48 7.32 -0.50
CA VAL A 63 -3.73 8.47 0.02
C VAL A 63 -2.47 8.68 -0.82
N LEU A 64 -2.40 9.80 -1.54
CA LEU A 64 -1.16 10.32 -2.15
C LEU A 64 -0.53 11.31 -1.19
N ALA A 65 0.70 11.09 -0.74
CA ALA A 65 1.33 11.98 0.23
C ALA A 65 2.84 12.10 0.06
N ASN A 66 3.39 13.22 0.55
CA ASN A 66 4.83 13.40 0.66
C ASN A 66 5.43 12.61 1.84
N SER A 67 6.74 12.71 2.04
CA SER A 67 7.49 12.00 3.10
C SER A 67 7.03 12.30 4.52
N GLN A 68 6.37 13.42 4.78
CA GLN A 68 5.94 13.83 6.12
C GLN A 68 4.48 13.47 6.40
N ASN A 69 3.66 13.30 5.36
CA ASN A 69 2.20 13.19 5.47
C ASN A 69 1.67 11.82 5.05
N SER A 70 2.54 10.86 4.73
CA SER A 70 2.13 9.48 4.44
C SER A 70 1.47 8.85 5.67
N PRO A 71 0.38 8.09 5.48
CA PRO A 71 -0.35 7.51 6.61
C PRO A 71 0.50 6.44 7.32
N ALA A 72 0.18 6.19 8.59
CA ALA A 72 0.61 4.97 9.27
C ALA A 72 0.00 3.75 8.59
N ASN A 73 0.59 2.56 8.78
CA ASN A 73 -0.08 1.33 8.36
C ASN A 73 -1.35 1.16 9.19
N LEU A 74 -2.44 0.77 8.52
CA LEU A 74 -3.72 0.51 9.15
C LEU A 74 -4.08 -0.97 9.01
N MET A 75 -4.68 -1.52 10.05
CA MET A 75 -5.28 -2.85 10.09
C MET A 75 -6.63 -2.70 10.78
N HIS A 76 -7.73 -2.94 10.07
CA HIS A 76 -9.09 -2.73 10.58
C HIS A 76 -9.28 -1.32 11.20
N GLY A 77 -8.72 -0.30 10.55
CA GLY A 77 -8.75 1.10 10.98
C GLY A 77 -7.83 1.45 12.17
N LYS A 78 -7.07 0.50 12.71
CA LYS A 78 -6.12 0.71 13.81
C LYS A 78 -4.69 0.80 13.28
N THR A 79 -3.91 1.72 13.85
CA THR A 79 -2.50 1.85 13.49
C THR A 79 -1.68 0.68 14.02
N TYR A 80 -0.77 0.17 13.20
CA TYR A 80 0.17 -0.88 13.60
C TYR A 80 1.50 -0.72 12.84
N GLY A 81 2.58 -1.33 13.34
CA GLY A 81 3.85 -1.38 12.61
C GLY A 81 4.46 0.00 12.34
N LEU A 82 4.46 0.41 11.06
CA LEU A 82 5.05 1.68 10.63
C LEU A 82 4.16 2.86 11.01
N LYS A 83 4.78 3.88 11.61
CA LYS A 83 4.13 5.15 11.93
C LYS A 83 3.95 6.01 10.66
N GLU A 84 3.26 7.13 10.82
CA GLU A 84 3.13 8.15 9.79
C GLU A 84 4.50 8.66 9.31
N GLY A 85 4.56 9.08 8.05
CA GLY A 85 5.78 9.56 7.40
C GLY A 85 6.72 8.48 6.87
N GLY A 86 7.83 8.91 6.26
CA GLY A 86 8.90 8.07 5.75
C GLY A 86 8.62 7.34 4.43
N ARG A 87 7.38 7.40 3.90
CA ARG A 87 6.95 6.65 2.71
C ARG A 87 6.21 7.56 1.70
N PRO A 88 6.91 8.45 0.98
CA PRO A 88 6.26 9.29 -0.02
C PRO A 88 5.69 8.42 -1.14
N GLY A 89 4.44 8.65 -1.52
CA GLY A 89 3.77 7.86 -2.55
C GLY A 89 2.27 7.69 -2.34
N LEU A 90 1.74 6.64 -2.96
CA LEU A 90 0.34 6.21 -2.89
C LEU A 90 0.19 5.03 -1.94
N ILE A 91 -0.77 5.10 -1.03
CA ILE A 91 -1.15 4.00 -0.13
C ILE A 91 -2.62 3.65 -0.36
N PHE A 92 -2.92 2.37 -0.53
CA PHE A 92 -4.27 1.85 -0.79
C PHE A 92 -4.85 1.25 0.49
N LEU A 93 -6.16 1.45 0.70
CA LEU A 93 -6.92 0.88 1.81
C LEU A 93 -8.08 0.02 1.28
N ASN A 94 -8.33 -1.12 1.92
CA ASN A 94 -9.51 -1.93 1.65
C ASN A 94 -10.76 -1.38 2.39
N ASP A 95 -11.91 -2.06 2.22
CA ASP A 95 -13.20 -1.63 2.78
C ASP A 95 -13.23 -1.64 4.33
N GLU A 96 -12.29 -2.37 4.92
CA GLU A 96 -12.13 -2.53 6.37
C GLU A 96 -11.08 -1.56 6.93
N LEU A 97 -10.53 -0.66 6.10
CA LEU A 97 -9.47 0.28 6.47
C LEU A 97 -8.16 -0.43 6.84
N THR A 98 -7.86 -1.55 6.17
CA THR A 98 -6.55 -2.20 6.20
C THR A 98 -5.72 -1.73 4.99
N GLU A 99 -4.44 -1.38 5.21
CA GLU A 99 -3.48 -1.13 4.12
C GLU A 99 -3.34 -2.41 3.28
N CYS A 100 -3.55 -2.30 1.98
CA CYS A 100 -3.50 -3.45 1.06
C CYS A 100 -2.45 -3.31 -0.04
N GLY A 101 -1.44 -2.46 0.20
CA GLY A 101 -0.35 -2.18 -0.72
C GLY A 101 -0.16 -0.69 -0.99
N GLY A 102 0.85 -0.40 -1.81
CA GLY A 102 1.24 0.98 -2.09
C GLY A 102 2.27 1.10 -3.20
N LEU A 103 2.40 2.32 -3.71
CA LEU A 103 3.44 2.74 -4.63
C LEU A 103 4.25 3.85 -3.97
N VAL A 104 5.47 3.53 -3.51
CA VAL A 104 6.31 4.46 -2.75
C VAL A 104 7.68 4.61 -3.38
N PHE A 105 8.20 5.84 -3.35
CA PHE A 105 9.53 6.16 -3.86
C PHE A 105 10.25 7.06 -2.87
N THR A 106 11.55 6.85 -2.71
CA THR A 106 12.38 7.75 -1.92
C THR A 106 13.82 7.75 -2.42
N GLY A 107 14.51 8.86 -2.22
CA GLY A 107 15.89 9.03 -2.61
C GLY A 107 16.55 10.11 -1.76
N ARG A 108 17.79 9.85 -1.35
CA ARG A 108 18.61 10.83 -0.63
C ARG A 108 20.08 10.62 -0.94
N LYS A 109 20.85 11.70 -0.87
CA LYS A 109 22.31 11.67 -0.88
C LYS A 109 22.79 12.52 0.27
N ASP A 110 23.67 11.96 1.09
CA ASP A 110 24.34 12.71 2.15
C ASP A 110 25.36 13.66 1.50
N PRO A 111 25.27 14.99 1.73
CA PRO A 111 26.16 15.95 1.10
C PRO A 111 27.58 15.93 1.69
N LYS A 112 27.78 15.37 2.88
CA LYS A 112 29.08 15.29 3.56
C LYS A 112 29.82 14.00 3.20
N THR A 113 29.13 12.86 3.27
CA THR A 113 29.75 11.55 3.00
C THR A 113 29.67 11.16 1.52
N GLY A 114 28.71 11.71 0.79
CA GLY A 114 28.42 11.34 -0.60
C GLY A 114 27.64 10.03 -0.74
N GLU A 115 27.37 9.34 0.36
CA GLU A 115 26.57 8.12 0.39
C GLU A 115 25.14 8.41 -0.08
N TYR A 116 24.54 7.47 -0.80
CA TYR A 116 23.21 7.64 -1.34
C TYR A 116 22.33 6.43 -1.10
N PHE A 117 21.04 6.70 -1.05
CA PHE A 117 19.99 5.70 -0.99
C PHE A 117 18.93 6.04 -2.04
N ALA A 118 18.48 5.05 -2.79
CA ALA A 118 17.34 5.17 -3.69
C ALA A 118 16.45 3.93 -3.57
N SER A 119 15.13 4.15 -3.58
CA SER A 119 14.16 3.08 -3.47
C SER A 119 12.89 3.40 -4.25
N GLY A 120 12.35 2.36 -4.89
CA GLY A 120 11.03 2.36 -5.51
C GLY A 120 10.36 1.03 -5.20
N HIS A 121 9.11 1.07 -4.76
CA HIS A 121 8.38 -0.12 -4.36
C HIS A 121 6.92 -0.02 -4.75
N PHE A 122 6.43 -1.05 -5.44
CA PHE A 122 5.01 -1.23 -5.73
C PHE A 122 4.58 -2.59 -5.21
N SER A 123 3.67 -2.61 -4.23
CA SER A 123 3.26 -3.84 -3.54
C SER A 123 1.76 -4.05 -3.55
N PHE A 124 1.41 -5.32 -3.44
CA PHE A 124 0.07 -5.83 -3.20
C PHE A 124 0.12 -6.74 -1.98
N ASP A 125 -0.69 -6.43 -0.99
CA ASP A 125 -0.74 -7.20 0.24
C ASP A 125 -1.83 -8.27 0.16
N GLN A 126 -1.57 -9.42 0.75
CA GLN A 126 -2.59 -10.43 0.93
C GLN A 126 -3.60 -9.95 1.98
N TYR A 127 -4.87 -10.34 1.82
CA TYR A 127 -5.93 -9.99 2.75
C TYR A 127 -5.53 -10.29 4.21
N ASP A 128 -5.55 -9.26 5.06
CA ASP A 128 -5.14 -9.27 6.46
C ASP A 128 -3.72 -9.82 6.73
N GLN A 129 -2.84 -9.76 5.74
CA GLN A 129 -1.46 -10.25 5.81
C GLN A 129 -0.49 -9.27 5.13
N ASN A 130 0.76 -9.70 4.94
CA ASN A 130 1.81 -8.88 4.35
C ASN A 130 1.85 -8.93 2.82
N GLN A 131 2.80 -8.21 2.21
CA GLN A 131 3.02 -8.22 0.75
C GLN A 131 3.23 -9.65 0.20
N VAL A 132 2.53 -9.96 -0.90
CA VAL A 132 2.65 -11.25 -1.63
C VAL A 132 3.03 -11.07 -3.10
N LEU A 133 2.88 -9.87 -3.64
CA LEU A 133 3.34 -9.52 -4.98
C LEU A 133 3.93 -8.12 -4.93
N TYR A 134 5.16 -7.96 -5.44
CA TYR A 134 5.75 -6.62 -5.50
C TYR A 134 6.85 -6.46 -6.55
N LEU A 135 7.00 -5.22 -7.01
CA LEU A 135 8.16 -4.72 -7.73
C LEU A 135 9.03 -3.91 -6.75
N GLN A 136 10.34 -4.10 -6.81
CA GLN A 136 11.25 -3.37 -5.95
C GLN A 136 12.52 -2.96 -6.69
N TYR A 137 12.93 -1.72 -6.45
CA TYR A 137 14.26 -1.22 -6.65
C TYR A 137 14.79 -0.71 -5.31
N LEU A 138 16.00 -1.13 -4.96
CA LEU A 138 16.74 -0.67 -3.78
C LEU A 138 18.19 -0.48 -4.20
N ASP A 139 18.76 0.67 -3.89
CA ASP A 139 20.18 0.97 -4.10
C ASP A 139 20.69 1.66 -2.85
N ASP A 140 21.44 0.91 -2.05
CA ASP A 140 22.11 1.41 -0.86
C ASP A 140 23.61 1.52 -1.17
N ASN A 141 24.02 2.72 -1.59
CA ASN A 141 25.39 3.05 -1.97
C ASN A 141 26.04 2.04 -2.95
N GLY A 142 25.30 1.59 -3.96
CA GLY A 142 25.76 0.61 -4.96
C GLY A 142 25.39 -0.83 -4.65
N SER A 143 24.95 -1.13 -3.41
CA SER A 143 24.34 -2.41 -3.05
C SER A 143 22.90 -2.45 -3.58
N LYS A 144 22.74 -3.08 -4.74
CA LYS A 144 21.49 -3.04 -5.51
C LYS A 144 20.67 -4.30 -5.34
N LYS A 145 19.38 -4.14 -5.06
CA LYS A 145 18.35 -5.18 -5.22
C LYS A 145 17.31 -4.68 -6.19
N THR A 146 17.01 -5.46 -7.21
CA THR A 146 15.99 -5.10 -8.20
C THR A 146 15.29 -6.35 -8.70
N GLY A 147 13.96 -6.32 -8.71
CA GLY A 147 13.17 -7.42 -9.26
C GLY A 147 11.68 -7.35 -8.99
N LEU A 148 11.00 -8.34 -9.56
CA LEU A 148 9.64 -8.77 -9.29
C LEU A 148 9.70 -9.97 -8.35
N TYR A 149 8.85 -9.93 -7.34
CA TYR A 149 8.76 -10.96 -6.31
C TYR A 149 7.32 -11.43 -6.18
N VAL A 150 7.17 -12.75 -6.05
CA VAL A 150 5.92 -13.40 -5.62
C VAL A 150 6.24 -14.22 -4.39
N ASP A 151 5.60 -13.87 -3.28
CA ASP A 151 5.76 -14.52 -1.99
C ASP A 151 4.49 -15.28 -1.63
N ASP A 152 4.65 -16.32 -0.82
CA ASP A 152 3.58 -17.07 -0.19
C ASP A 152 3.68 -16.87 1.32
N TRP A 153 2.66 -16.27 1.92
CA TRP A 153 2.57 -16.11 3.36
C TRP A 153 1.76 -17.26 3.95
N HIS A 154 2.37 -18.05 4.83
CA HIS A 154 1.66 -19.13 5.48
C HIS A 154 0.70 -18.53 6.51
N LYS A 155 -0.59 -18.89 6.44
CA LYS A 155 -1.71 -18.29 7.22
C LYS A 155 -1.52 -18.20 8.74
N ASN A 156 -0.52 -18.88 9.30
CA ASN A 156 -0.20 -18.85 10.72
C ASN A 156 1.31 -18.66 10.90
N PRO A 157 1.76 -17.73 11.76
CA PRO A 157 0.97 -16.83 12.62
C PRO A 157 0.36 -15.61 11.88
N ASP A 158 -0.62 -14.96 12.52
CA ASP A 158 -1.13 -13.65 12.12
C ASP A 158 0.01 -12.65 11.90
N PHE A 159 -0.02 -11.89 10.80
CA PHE A 159 1.08 -11.01 10.45
C PHE A 159 1.30 -9.87 11.46
N ALA A 160 0.24 -9.28 12.02
CA ALA A 160 0.40 -8.17 12.95
C ALA A 160 1.06 -8.64 14.26
N GLU A 161 0.64 -9.79 14.77
CA GLU A 161 1.28 -10.45 15.92
C GLU A 161 2.72 -10.86 15.61
N PHE A 162 2.95 -11.51 14.46
CA PHE A 162 4.27 -11.88 13.99
C PHE A 162 5.19 -10.66 13.93
N ARG A 163 4.74 -9.57 13.32
CA ARG A 163 5.52 -8.35 13.12
C ARG A 163 5.88 -7.70 14.45
N LYS A 164 4.96 -7.69 15.41
CA LYS A 164 5.22 -7.21 16.77
C LYS A 164 6.32 -8.03 17.44
N LYS A 165 6.18 -9.36 17.47
CA LYS A 165 7.18 -10.26 18.05
C LYS A 165 8.55 -10.13 17.36
N TYR A 166 8.55 -9.93 16.04
CA TYR A 166 9.77 -9.78 15.26
C TYR A 166 10.51 -8.51 15.67
N LYS A 167 9.77 -7.40 15.85
CA LYS A 167 10.32 -6.12 16.31
C LYS A 167 10.83 -6.17 17.75
N GLU A 168 10.24 -7.01 18.60
CA GLU A 168 10.74 -7.27 19.95
C GLU A 168 12.05 -8.08 19.90
N ALA A 169 12.10 -9.11 19.05
CA ALA A 169 13.30 -9.93 18.83
C ALA A 169 14.49 -9.10 18.30
N GLU A 170 14.26 -8.18 17.34
CA GLU A 170 15.30 -7.28 16.82
C GLU A 170 15.98 -6.41 17.89
N LYS A 171 15.34 -6.21 19.05
CA LYS A 171 15.87 -5.38 20.15
C LYS A 171 16.69 -6.17 21.17
N ILE A 172 16.77 -7.50 21.04
CA ILE A 172 17.58 -8.34 21.93
C ILE A 172 19.06 -7.94 21.74
N PRO A 173 19.78 -7.51 22.80
CA PRO A 173 21.17 -7.06 22.67
C PRO A 173 22.12 -8.21 22.29
N ASP A 174 21.92 -9.38 22.91
CA ASP A 174 22.71 -10.57 22.63
C ASP A 174 22.47 -11.07 21.20
N GLU A 175 23.53 -11.20 20.42
CA GLU A 175 23.44 -11.55 19.00
C GLU A 175 23.00 -12.99 18.78
N ILE A 176 23.51 -13.93 19.57
CA ILE A 176 23.21 -15.36 19.43
C ILE A 176 21.74 -15.61 19.80
N GLU A 177 21.28 -15.02 20.90
CA GLU A 177 19.88 -15.10 21.33
C GLU A 177 18.94 -14.43 20.33
N ARG A 178 19.31 -13.25 19.83
CA ARG A 178 18.56 -12.54 18.79
C ARG A 178 18.42 -13.39 17.53
N GLU A 179 19.52 -13.93 17.02
CA GLU A 179 19.52 -14.77 15.82
C GLU A 179 18.69 -16.02 16.01
N LYS A 180 18.88 -16.73 17.14
CA LYS A 180 18.08 -17.91 17.47
C LYS A 180 16.58 -17.58 17.49
N ARG A 181 16.20 -16.47 18.15
CA ARG A 181 14.80 -16.05 18.25
C ARG A 181 14.21 -15.70 16.88
N LEU A 182 14.97 -15.00 16.04
CA LEU A 182 14.54 -14.65 14.67
C LEU A 182 14.41 -15.89 13.79
N GLU A 183 15.28 -16.88 13.95
CA GLU A 183 15.21 -18.15 13.22
C GLU A 183 13.98 -18.97 13.63
N GLU A 184 13.70 -19.09 14.93
CA GLU A 184 12.46 -19.74 15.43
C GLU A 184 11.20 -19.07 14.88
N MET A 185 11.23 -17.74 14.69
CA MET A 185 10.14 -17.01 14.08
C MET A 185 10.03 -17.26 12.58
N ARG A 186 11.16 -17.39 11.88
CA ARG A 186 11.17 -17.76 10.46
C ARG A 186 10.58 -19.15 10.24
N PHE A 187 10.70 -20.06 11.20
CA PHE A 187 10.23 -21.45 11.10
C PHE A 187 9.27 -21.84 12.24
N PRO A 188 8.05 -21.26 12.31
CA PRO A 188 7.17 -21.36 13.47
C PRO A 188 6.57 -22.75 13.71
N LYS A 189 6.60 -23.66 12.72
CA LYS A 189 6.02 -25.01 12.84
C LYS A 189 6.82 -26.03 12.05
N ASN A 190 7.38 -27.05 12.71
CA ASN A 190 8.00 -28.23 12.08
C ASN A 190 8.98 -27.90 10.92
N SER A 191 9.77 -26.82 11.04
CA SER A 191 10.68 -26.35 9.98
C SER A 191 9.99 -25.90 8.68
N GLU A 192 8.68 -25.65 8.70
CA GLU A 192 7.99 -24.92 7.64
C GLU A 192 8.20 -23.43 7.85
N PRO A 193 8.60 -22.67 6.82
CA PRO A 193 8.86 -21.26 6.98
C PRO A 193 7.55 -20.48 7.21
N ALA A 194 7.61 -19.31 7.83
CA ALA A 194 6.45 -18.41 7.96
C ALA A 194 6.07 -17.77 6.62
N PHE A 195 7.06 -17.61 5.74
CA PHE A 195 6.90 -17.06 4.39
C PHE A 195 7.88 -17.74 3.44
N ALA A 196 7.50 -17.85 2.16
CA ALA A 196 8.37 -18.42 1.13
C ALA A 196 8.35 -17.53 -0.12
N ASN A 197 9.53 -17.13 -0.62
CA ASN A 197 9.61 -16.54 -1.95
C ASN A 197 9.41 -17.64 -3.00
N ARG A 198 8.34 -17.53 -3.79
CA ARG A 198 7.93 -18.52 -4.78
C ARG A 198 8.49 -18.22 -6.17
N VAL A 199 8.50 -16.93 -6.52
CA VAL A 199 9.04 -16.44 -7.79
C VAL A 199 9.91 -15.22 -7.52
N PHE A 200 11.08 -15.20 -8.15
CA PHE A 200 11.90 -14.00 -8.27
C PHE A 200 12.31 -13.82 -9.73
N ILE A 201 12.12 -12.61 -10.26
CA ILE A 201 12.65 -12.20 -11.57
C ILE A 201 13.42 -10.92 -11.35
N GLY A 202 14.73 -10.92 -11.58
CA GLY A 202 15.52 -9.75 -11.30
C GLY A 202 17.02 -9.98 -11.47
N LYS A 203 17.80 -9.19 -10.72
CA LYS A 203 19.25 -9.30 -10.72
C LYS A 203 19.72 -9.82 -9.37
N ASP A 204 20.53 -10.88 -9.41
CA ASP A 204 21.11 -11.46 -8.19
C ASP A 204 22.37 -10.70 -7.72
N VAL A 205 22.98 -11.19 -6.65
CA VAL A 205 24.21 -10.63 -6.06
C VAL A 205 25.43 -10.75 -6.99
N ASN A 206 25.42 -11.72 -7.91
CA ASN A 206 26.46 -11.92 -8.92
C ASN A 206 26.28 -11.03 -10.15
N LYS A 207 25.20 -10.22 -10.16
CA LYS A 207 24.75 -9.40 -11.30
C LYS A 207 24.21 -10.23 -12.46
N ASP A 208 23.87 -11.50 -12.22
CA ASP A 208 23.21 -12.35 -13.20
C ASP A 208 21.74 -11.90 -13.33
N ALA A 209 21.22 -11.92 -14.55
CA ALA A 209 19.79 -11.81 -14.79
C ALA A 209 19.16 -13.17 -14.52
N VAL A 210 18.24 -13.25 -13.55
CA VAL A 210 17.72 -14.54 -13.07
C VAL A 210 16.20 -14.57 -13.00
N LEU A 211 15.66 -15.77 -13.22
CA LEU A 211 14.32 -16.20 -12.85
C LEU A 211 14.47 -17.42 -11.93
N ASN A 212 13.99 -17.31 -10.70
CA ASN A 212 13.95 -18.42 -9.75
C ASN A 212 12.50 -18.87 -9.53
N LEU A 213 12.26 -20.18 -9.57
CA LEU A 213 11.05 -20.82 -9.04
C LEU A 213 11.43 -21.70 -7.86
N SER A 214 10.77 -21.47 -6.74
CA SER A 214 11.03 -22.18 -5.49
C SER A 214 9.98 -23.25 -5.20
N ASP A 215 10.22 -24.10 -4.20
CA ASP A 215 9.22 -24.97 -3.57
C ASP A 215 8.43 -24.23 -2.47
N THR A 216 7.45 -24.88 -1.84
CA THR A 216 6.59 -24.28 -0.80
C THR A 216 7.36 -23.85 0.44
N LYS A 217 8.64 -24.23 0.56
CA LYS A 217 9.55 -23.83 1.63
C LYS A 217 10.51 -22.72 1.22
N GLY A 218 10.38 -22.21 0.00
CA GLY A 218 11.25 -21.16 -0.54
C GLY A 218 12.60 -21.67 -1.09
N ASN A 219 12.81 -22.98 -1.19
CA ASN A 219 14.02 -23.54 -1.78
C ASN A 219 13.92 -23.50 -3.31
N VAL A 220 14.89 -22.88 -3.98
CA VAL A 220 14.92 -22.82 -5.46
C VAL A 220 15.00 -24.23 -6.05
N ARG A 221 14.12 -24.54 -7.01
CA ARG A 221 14.05 -25.83 -7.73
C ARG A 221 14.33 -25.69 -9.22
N LEU A 222 14.02 -24.52 -9.78
CA LEU A 222 14.33 -24.15 -11.15
C LEU A 222 14.92 -22.75 -11.17
N GLN A 223 16.04 -22.58 -11.85
CA GLN A 223 16.65 -21.28 -12.10
C GLN A 223 16.93 -21.13 -13.60
N MET A 224 16.44 -20.07 -14.21
CA MET A 224 16.91 -19.61 -15.52
C MET A 224 17.80 -18.41 -15.28
N LYS A 225 18.99 -18.38 -15.87
CA LYS A 225 19.93 -17.27 -15.68
C LYS A 225 20.73 -16.91 -16.90
N VAL A 226 21.12 -15.65 -17.01
CA VAL A 226 22.15 -15.16 -17.92
C VAL A 226 23.22 -14.50 -17.06
N ASP A 227 24.44 -15.03 -17.10
CA ASP A 227 25.51 -14.52 -16.26
C ASP A 227 26.05 -13.16 -16.76
N SER A 228 26.91 -12.53 -15.95
CA SER A 228 27.55 -11.26 -16.31
C SER A 228 28.39 -11.28 -17.60
N LEU A 229 28.74 -12.47 -18.13
CA LEU A 229 29.44 -12.65 -19.41
C LEU A 229 28.47 -12.93 -20.57
N GLY A 230 27.16 -12.97 -20.31
CA GLY A 230 26.12 -13.20 -21.31
C GLY A 230 25.80 -14.68 -21.55
N LYS A 231 26.32 -15.60 -20.73
CA LYS A 231 26.06 -17.03 -20.91
C LYS A 231 24.73 -17.42 -20.28
N ALA A 232 23.83 -17.94 -21.11
CA ALA A 232 22.52 -18.42 -20.68
C ALA A 232 22.57 -19.85 -20.14
N GLN A 233 21.86 -20.11 -19.04
CA GLN A 233 21.71 -21.42 -18.42
C GLN A 233 20.31 -21.62 -17.81
N ILE A 234 19.85 -22.87 -17.82
CA ILE A 234 18.70 -23.35 -17.03
C ILE A 234 19.24 -24.41 -16.08
N LEU A 235 18.96 -24.28 -14.78
CA LEU A 235 19.43 -25.15 -13.72
C LEU A 235 18.24 -25.76 -12.99
N PHE A 236 18.26 -27.07 -12.81
CA PHE A 236 17.34 -27.81 -11.95
C PHE A 236 18.07 -28.18 -10.67
N LEU A 237 17.43 -27.97 -9.51
CA LEU A 237 18.05 -28.16 -8.20
C LEU A 237 17.22 -29.14 -7.35
N ASP A 238 17.88 -29.93 -6.52
CA ASP A 238 17.22 -30.81 -5.54
C ASP A 238 16.78 -30.06 -4.27
N ASP A 239 16.34 -30.83 -3.28
CA ASP A 239 15.92 -30.35 -1.95
C ASP A 239 17.00 -29.65 -1.15
N LYS A 240 18.27 -29.91 -1.48
CA LYS A 240 19.45 -29.33 -0.83
C LYS A 240 20.09 -28.22 -1.66
N GLY A 241 19.46 -27.82 -2.76
CA GLY A 241 19.99 -26.81 -3.67
C GLY A 241 21.17 -27.30 -4.53
N LYS A 242 21.38 -28.61 -4.64
CA LYS A 242 22.39 -29.17 -5.54
C LYS A 242 21.81 -29.25 -6.95
N ILE A 243 22.60 -28.81 -7.93
CA ILE A 243 22.21 -28.91 -9.34
C ILE A 243 22.12 -30.39 -9.76
N THR A 244 20.94 -30.80 -10.21
CA THR A 244 20.65 -32.15 -10.70
C THR A 244 20.66 -32.22 -12.23
N ALA A 245 20.33 -31.12 -12.90
CA ALA A 245 20.44 -30.98 -14.34
C ALA A 245 20.73 -29.53 -14.75
N LYS A 246 21.40 -29.35 -15.89
CA LYS A 246 21.69 -28.05 -16.49
C LYS A 246 21.49 -28.06 -18.01
N PHE A 247 21.07 -26.94 -18.57
CA PHE A 247 20.98 -26.71 -20.02
C PHE A 247 21.56 -25.33 -20.39
N PRO A 248 22.36 -25.19 -21.47
CA PRO A 248 22.92 -26.28 -22.28
C PRO A 248 23.88 -27.16 -21.46
N GLN A 249 24.00 -28.44 -21.84
CA GLN A 249 25.03 -29.31 -21.29
C GLN A 249 26.38 -28.83 -21.80
N GLN A 250 27.15 -28.19 -20.92
CA GLN A 250 28.59 -28.01 -21.10
C GLN A 250 29.35 -29.13 -20.42
#